data_AF-A0A382V3N3-F1
#
_entry.id   AF-A0A382V3N3-F1
#
_cell.length_a   1.000
_cell.length_b   1.000
_cell.length_c   1.000
_cell.angle_alpha   90.00
_cell.angle_beta   90.00
_cell.angle_gamma   90.00
#
_symmetry.space_group_name_H-M   'P 1'
#
loop_
_entity.id
_entity.type
_entity.pdbx_description
1 polymer ?
#
loop_
_entity_poly.entity_id
_entity_poly.type
_entity_poly.pdbx_seq_one_letter_code
_entity_poly.pdbx_strand_id
1 'polypeptide(L)'
;MTDPSPAPLLWIDASRPAAGWRLWGMTLVERLLREGARRGLLRAVVVVSPESRPDAARLRPDLSGLWDIDLRIVDAGQARLDLVDSGPAGAILCDGDVVHDDRVLDHLLAAGPGSAVVGEDAVAAHLSAPDLRTLVSSADGIDATRLPGVGVRQLEELGHYVPELRLTMVPFLVRVADQDELRRVDRLLFHRTFKGVIDAVARYGYYHFVRFVTRVVSRTTVSPNLLTLLSILGIWVAIPCFATGQIGWGILSAWIGVILDSVDGKLARLTVNLSDAMGSLE
;
A
#
# COMPACT_ATOMS: atom_id res chain seq x y z
N MET A 1 27.22 -16.81 12.61
CA MET A 1 26.14 -15.93 13.10
C MET A 1 26.41 -14.56 12.53
N THR A 2 25.99 -14.32 11.29
CA THR A 2 26.06 -13.00 10.65
C THR A 2 24.92 -12.17 11.23
N ASP A 3 25.27 -11.06 11.87
CA ASP A 3 24.33 -10.02 12.29
C ASP A 3 23.41 -9.68 11.10
N PRO A 4 22.07 -9.62 11.24
CA PRO A 4 21.20 -9.25 10.14
C PRO A 4 21.65 -7.89 9.60
N SER A 5 21.94 -7.82 8.31
CA SER A 5 22.28 -6.55 7.66
C SER A 5 21.19 -5.52 8.01
N PRO A 6 21.57 -4.29 8.39
CA PRO A 6 20.60 -3.29 8.80
C PRO A 6 19.58 -3.07 7.68
N ALA A 7 18.29 -3.06 8.04
CA ALA A 7 17.20 -2.90 7.08
C ALA A 7 17.42 -1.64 6.21
N PRO A 8 17.19 -1.74 4.88
CA PRO A 8 17.44 -0.62 3.98
C PRO A 8 16.50 0.54 4.29
N LEU A 9 16.92 1.74 3.89
CA LEU A 9 16.09 2.94 3.96
C LEU A 9 15.02 2.89 2.87
N LEU A 10 13.77 3.24 3.17
CA LEU A 10 12.77 3.48 2.12
C LEU A 10 12.92 4.92 1.60
N TRP A 11 13.31 5.07 0.35
CA TRP A 11 13.45 6.35 -0.33
C TRP A 11 12.29 6.55 -1.31
N ILE A 12 11.49 7.58 -1.09
CA ILE A 12 10.33 7.90 -1.93
C ILE A 12 10.58 9.23 -2.65
N ASP A 13 10.68 9.20 -3.97
CA ASP A 13 10.69 10.44 -4.78
C ASP A 13 9.26 10.93 -5.00
N ALA A 14 8.80 11.80 -4.10
CA ALA A 14 7.51 12.47 -4.16
C ALA A 14 7.63 13.88 -4.75
N SER A 15 8.60 14.16 -5.62
CA SER A 15 8.78 15.48 -6.25
C SER A 15 7.62 15.87 -7.17
N ARG A 16 6.89 14.89 -7.71
CA ARG A 16 5.73 15.09 -8.58
C ARG A 16 4.44 15.35 -7.81
N PRO A 17 3.54 16.25 -8.27
CA PRO A 17 2.27 16.55 -7.58
C PRO A 17 1.37 15.33 -7.37
N ALA A 18 1.40 14.37 -8.30
CA ALA A 18 0.60 13.15 -8.23
C ALA A 18 0.90 12.30 -6.98
N ALA A 19 2.09 12.43 -6.37
CA ALA A 19 2.44 11.72 -5.14
C ALA A 19 1.52 12.07 -3.95
N GLY A 20 0.95 13.27 -3.94
CA GLY A 20 -0.03 13.72 -2.96
C GLY A 20 -1.47 13.28 -3.24
N TRP A 21 -1.74 12.65 -4.39
CA TRP A 21 -3.10 12.26 -4.76
C TRP A 21 -3.64 11.14 -3.88
N ARG A 22 -4.95 11.16 -3.65
CA ARG A 22 -5.58 10.27 -2.68
C ARG A 22 -6.22 9.07 -3.34
N LEU A 23 -5.89 7.90 -2.81
CA LEU A 23 -6.41 6.63 -3.23
C LEU A 23 -6.91 5.88 -1.99
N TRP A 24 -8.21 5.55 -1.97
CA TRP A 24 -8.85 4.87 -0.83
C TRP A 24 -8.60 5.55 0.54
N GLY A 25 -8.51 6.88 0.56
CA GLY A 25 -8.50 7.68 1.80
C GLY A 25 -7.13 8.06 2.34
N MET A 26 -6.04 7.67 1.66
CA MET A 26 -4.66 8.07 1.96
C MET A 26 -3.95 8.54 0.69
N THR A 27 -2.82 9.23 0.83
CA THR A 27 -1.99 9.66 -0.31
C THR A 27 -1.22 8.48 -0.90
N LEU A 28 -0.68 8.63 -2.13
CA LEU A 28 0.18 7.60 -2.72
C LEU A 28 1.47 7.43 -1.90
N VAL A 29 2.05 8.52 -1.41
CA VAL A 29 3.19 8.49 -0.48
C VAL A 29 2.85 7.70 0.79
N GLU A 30 1.72 7.99 1.44
CA GLU A 30 1.33 7.28 2.65
C GLU A 30 1.13 5.78 2.42
N ARG A 31 0.58 5.41 1.25
CA ARG A 31 0.45 4.00 0.85
C ARG A 31 1.82 3.33 0.81
N LEU A 32 2.82 3.94 0.16
CA LEU A 32 4.18 3.39 0.08
C LEU A 32 4.81 3.26 1.46
N LEU A 33 4.62 4.25 2.34
CA LEU A 33 5.09 4.18 3.73
C LEU A 33 4.49 3.00 4.47
N ARG A 34 3.18 2.77 4.36
CA ARG A 34 2.50 1.63 5.00
C ARG A 34 2.94 0.30 4.39
N GLU A 35 3.11 0.23 3.06
CA GLU A 35 3.56 -0.98 2.36
C GLU A 35 5.01 -1.35 2.71
N GLY A 36 5.88 -0.35 2.89
CA GLY A 36 7.24 -0.54 3.37
C GLY A 36 7.30 -0.93 4.85
N ALA A 37 6.55 -0.25 5.71
CA ALA A 37 6.53 -0.54 7.15
C ALA A 37 6.03 -1.96 7.45
N ARG A 38 5.03 -2.44 6.70
CA ARG A 38 4.56 -3.84 6.76
C ARG A 38 5.66 -4.87 6.46
N ARG A 39 6.72 -4.45 5.78
CA ARG A 39 7.89 -5.28 5.42
C ARG A 39 9.12 -4.99 6.29
N GLY A 40 8.95 -4.24 7.37
CA GLY A 40 10.03 -3.87 8.29
C GLY A 40 10.88 -2.68 7.84
N LEU A 41 10.48 -1.94 6.81
CA LEU A 41 11.15 -0.68 6.42
C LEU A 41 10.67 0.46 7.33
N LEU A 42 11.29 0.54 8.52
CA LEU A 42 10.92 1.51 9.56
C LEU A 42 11.70 2.83 9.49
N ARG A 43 12.57 2.99 8.49
CA ARG A 43 13.26 4.26 8.20
C ARG A 43 12.86 4.70 6.81
N ALA A 44 12.35 5.92 6.68
CA ALA A 44 11.88 6.44 5.40
C ALA A 44 12.31 7.90 5.18
N VAL A 45 12.72 8.19 3.94
CA VAL A 45 12.95 9.55 3.45
C VAL A 45 11.99 9.80 2.29
N VAL A 46 11.17 10.84 2.42
CA VAL A 46 10.27 11.32 1.36
C VAL A 46 10.83 12.62 0.81
N VAL A 47 11.17 12.61 -0.46
CA VAL A 47 11.70 13.76 -1.18
C VAL A 47 10.56 14.51 -1.84
N VAL A 48 10.38 15.79 -1.52
CA VAL A 48 9.29 16.61 -2.06
C VAL A 48 9.81 17.80 -2.85
N SER A 49 8.97 18.30 -3.75
CA SER A 49 9.14 19.62 -4.36
C SER A 49 8.25 20.63 -3.62
N PRO A 50 8.48 21.95 -3.79
CA PRO A 50 7.59 22.96 -3.22
C PRO A 50 6.12 22.78 -3.64
N GLU A 51 5.89 22.26 -4.85
CA GLU A 51 4.55 22.01 -5.39
C GLU A 51 3.89 20.77 -4.79
N SER A 52 4.62 19.66 -4.63
CA SER A 52 4.06 18.41 -4.11
C SER A 52 3.94 18.37 -2.58
N ARG A 53 4.77 19.13 -1.86
CA ARG A 53 4.88 19.10 -0.40
C ARG A 53 3.55 19.23 0.36
N PRO A 54 2.64 20.18 0.03
CA PRO A 54 1.40 20.36 0.79
C PRO A 54 0.52 19.11 0.85
N ASP A 55 0.51 18.33 -0.23
CA ASP A 55 -0.33 17.13 -0.33
C ASP A 55 0.47 15.86 0.00
N ALA A 56 1.71 15.71 -0.50
CA ALA A 56 2.55 14.55 -0.24
C ALA A 56 2.90 14.36 1.24
N ALA A 57 3.07 15.47 1.98
CA ALA A 57 3.34 15.43 3.42
C ALA A 57 2.09 15.27 4.29
N ARG A 58 0.90 15.26 3.68
CA ARG A 58 -0.38 15.18 4.40
C ARG A 58 -0.74 13.74 4.75
N LEU A 59 -0.03 13.21 5.75
CA LEU A 59 -0.23 11.86 6.27
C LEU A 59 -1.39 11.83 7.25
N ARG A 60 -2.10 10.70 7.28
CA ARG A 60 -3.16 10.50 8.28
C ARG A 60 -2.56 10.31 9.69
N PRO A 61 -3.28 10.74 10.74
CA PRO A 61 -2.79 10.66 12.11
C PRO A 61 -2.68 9.22 12.64
N ASP A 62 -3.35 8.25 12.01
CA ASP A 62 -3.25 6.83 12.41
C ASP A 62 -1.93 6.17 11.98
N LEU A 63 -1.15 6.78 11.08
CA LEU A 63 0.10 6.18 10.58
C LEU A 63 1.10 5.90 11.71
N SER A 64 1.36 6.88 12.57
CA SER A 64 2.31 6.75 13.69
C SER A 64 1.79 5.85 14.82
N GLY A 65 0.48 5.64 14.90
CA GLY A 65 -0.11 4.68 15.83
C GLY A 65 -0.04 3.24 15.32
N LEU A 66 0.07 3.05 13.99
CA LEU A 66 0.19 1.75 13.35
C LEU A 66 1.65 1.30 13.23
N TRP A 67 2.56 2.24 12.99
CA TRP A 67 3.97 1.95 12.72
C TRP A 67 4.88 3.01 13.35
N ASP A 68 5.95 2.57 14.01
CA ASP A 68 7.02 3.44 14.50
C ASP A 68 8.04 3.68 13.37
N ILE A 69 7.71 4.61 12.47
CA ILE A 69 8.55 4.95 11.31
C ILE A 69 9.37 6.20 11.64
N ASP A 70 10.70 6.09 11.57
CA ASP A 70 11.61 7.24 11.49
C ASP A 70 11.49 7.87 10.09
N LEU A 71 10.55 8.81 9.97
CA LEU A 71 10.19 9.47 8.73
C LEU A 71 10.80 10.87 8.66
N ARG A 72 11.53 11.13 7.57
CA ARG A 72 12.01 12.46 7.21
C ARG A 72 11.39 12.90 5.89
N ILE A 73 10.81 14.10 5.88
CA ILE A 73 10.29 14.73 4.66
C ILE A 73 11.20 15.91 4.34
N VAL A 74 11.88 15.84 3.21
CA VAL A 74 12.96 16.75 2.83
C VAL A 74 12.72 17.32 1.44
N ASP A 75 13.17 18.54 1.20
CA ASP A 75 13.15 19.10 -0.15
C ASP A 75 14.23 18.42 -1.02
N ALA A 76 13.99 18.30 -2.32
CA ALA A 76 14.89 17.60 -3.26
C ALA A 76 16.38 17.99 -3.16
N GLY A 77 16.68 19.25 -2.88
CA GLY A 77 18.07 19.70 -2.67
C GLY A 77 18.68 19.24 -1.33
N GLN A 78 17.89 19.21 -0.26
CA GLN A 78 18.33 18.76 1.07
C GLN A 78 18.51 17.25 1.15
N ALA A 79 17.69 16.50 0.41
CA ALA A 79 17.79 15.04 0.32
C ALA A 79 19.20 14.57 -0.06
N ARG A 80 19.87 15.31 -0.96
CA ARG A 80 21.26 15.04 -1.38
C ARG A 80 22.25 15.16 -0.21
N LEU A 81 22.08 16.16 0.64
CA LEU A 81 22.96 16.44 1.78
C LEU A 81 22.76 15.39 2.87
N ASP A 82 21.51 15.09 3.22
CA ASP A 82 21.17 14.12 4.26
C ASP A 82 21.69 12.71 3.93
N LEU A 83 21.69 12.31 2.65
CA LEU A 83 22.25 11.03 2.21
C LEU A 83 23.76 10.92 2.39
N VAL A 84 24.46 12.02 2.15
CA VAL A 84 25.91 12.11 2.33
C VAL A 84 26.24 12.01 3.82
N ASP A 85 25.44 12.64 4.68
CA ASP A 85 25.66 12.69 6.13
C ASP A 85 25.19 11.43 6.87
N SER A 86 24.09 10.80 6.43
CA SER A 86 23.44 9.69 7.15
C SER A 86 23.94 8.29 6.77
N GLY A 87 24.65 8.16 5.64
CA GLY A 87 25.31 6.93 5.20
C GLY A 87 24.49 5.62 5.37
N PRO A 88 23.26 5.51 4.81
CA PRO A 88 22.49 4.29 4.93
C PRO A 88 23.24 3.10 4.29
N ALA A 89 23.02 1.88 4.81
CA ALA A 89 23.63 0.66 4.25
C ALA A 89 23.15 0.34 2.82
N GLY A 90 21.97 0.85 2.46
CA GLY A 90 21.31 0.74 1.16
C GLY A 90 19.92 1.36 1.24
N ALA A 91 19.25 1.52 0.10
CA ALA A 91 17.89 2.02 0.05
C ALA A 91 17.03 1.28 -0.97
N ILE A 92 15.75 1.14 -0.65
CA ILE A 92 14.71 0.81 -1.63
C ILE A 92 14.16 2.13 -2.15
N LEU A 93 14.32 2.33 -3.44
CA LEU A 93 13.89 3.49 -4.17
C LEU A 93 12.54 3.23 -4.84
N CYS A 94 11.57 4.09 -4.53
CA CYS A 94 10.26 4.11 -5.14
C CYS A 94 9.90 5.52 -5.62
N ASP A 95 9.18 5.59 -6.72
CA ASP A 95 8.53 6.80 -7.17
C ASP A 95 7.22 7.04 -6.39
N GLY A 96 7.05 8.24 -5.83
CA GLY A 96 5.90 8.60 -5.01
C GLY A 96 4.57 8.66 -5.76
N ASP A 97 4.61 8.77 -7.09
CA ASP A 97 3.46 8.76 -8.01
C ASP A 97 3.16 7.37 -8.61
N VAL A 98 3.83 6.30 -8.14
CA VAL A 98 3.60 4.94 -8.63
C VAL A 98 2.88 4.10 -7.58
N VAL A 99 1.93 3.28 -8.04
CA VAL A 99 1.28 2.26 -7.21
C VAL A 99 1.79 0.89 -7.64
N HIS A 100 2.30 0.14 -6.68
CA HIS A 100 2.94 -1.15 -6.92
C HIS A 100 2.09 -2.30 -6.39
N ASP A 101 2.33 -3.49 -6.95
CA ASP A 101 1.94 -4.73 -6.30
C ASP A 101 2.90 -5.06 -5.16
N ASP A 102 2.36 -5.68 -4.11
CA ASP A 102 3.10 -6.14 -2.94
C ASP A 102 4.37 -6.94 -3.32
N ARG A 103 4.25 -7.78 -4.35
CA ARG A 103 5.33 -8.63 -4.87
C ARG A 103 6.58 -7.87 -5.33
N VAL A 104 6.45 -6.59 -5.68
CA VAL A 104 7.58 -5.77 -6.13
C VAL A 104 8.55 -5.53 -4.97
N LEU A 105 8.04 -5.05 -3.84
CA LEU A 105 8.87 -4.80 -2.65
C LEU A 105 9.38 -6.11 -2.05
N ASP A 106 8.55 -7.17 -2.04
CA ASP A 106 8.96 -8.49 -1.55
C ASP A 106 10.12 -9.05 -2.38
N HIS A 107 10.07 -8.90 -3.71
CA HIS A 107 11.14 -9.33 -4.59
C HIS A 107 12.43 -8.54 -4.36
N LEU A 108 12.35 -7.20 -4.26
CA LEU A 108 13.51 -6.33 -4.05
C LEU A 108 14.20 -6.60 -2.70
N LEU A 109 13.42 -6.89 -1.65
CA LEU A 109 13.95 -7.27 -0.35
C LEU A 109 14.63 -8.63 -0.39
N ALA A 110 14.03 -9.61 -1.07
CA ALA A 110 14.60 -10.95 -1.20
C ALA A 110 15.85 -11.00 -2.11
N ALA A 111 15.86 -10.22 -3.19
CA ALA A 111 16.99 -10.15 -4.13
C ALA A 111 18.19 -9.37 -3.55
N GLY A 112 17.92 -8.41 -2.66
CA GLY A 112 18.97 -7.59 -2.03
C GLY A 112 19.46 -6.43 -2.91
N PRO A 113 20.49 -5.70 -2.45
CA PRO A 113 21.03 -4.54 -3.15
C PRO A 113 21.56 -4.89 -4.55
N GLY A 114 21.42 -3.95 -5.49
CA GLY A 114 21.77 -4.16 -6.89
C GLY A 114 20.67 -4.83 -7.70
N SER A 115 19.41 -4.70 -7.29
CA SER A 115 18.25 -5.25 -8.01
C SER A 115 17.24 -4.16 -8.36
N ALA A 116 16.57 -4.31 -9.50
CA ALA A 116 15.50 -3.42 -9.93
C ALA A 116 14.36 -4.19 -10.58
N VAL A 117 13.13 -3.74 -10.34
CA VAL A 117 11.92 -4.19 -11.03
C VAL A 117 11.44 -3.06 -11.93
N VAL A 118 11.29 -3.37 -13.21
CA VAL A 118 10.87 -2.42 -14.24
C VAL A 118 9.50 -2.81 -14.75
N GLY A 119 8.59 -1.83 -14.79
CA GLY A 119 7.33 -1.89 -15.51
C GLY A 119 7.39 -1.00 -16.74
N GLU A 120 6.24 -0.78 -17.38
CA GLU A 120 6.16 0.01 -18.62
C GLU A 120 6.67 1.45 -18.43
N ASP A 121 6.23 2.13 -17.38
CA ASP A 121 6.56 3.54 -17.12
C ASP A 121 7.16 3.79 -15.72
N ALA A 122 7.46 2.74 -14.98
CA ALA A 122 7.85 2.82 -13.58
C ALA A 122 9.00 1.88 -13.22
N VAL A 123 9.77 2.28 -12.21
CA VAL A 123 10.91 1.50 -11.71
C VAL A 123 10.86 1.53 -10.18
N ALA A 124 11.14 0.39 -9.57
CA ALA A 124 11.48 0.28 -8.16
C ALA A 124 12.80 -0.46 -8.03
N ALA A 125 13.71 -0.01 -7.17
CA ALA A 125 15.05 -0.58 -7.08
C ALA A 125 15.54 -0.70 -5.65
N HIS A 126 16.33 -1.72 -5.36
CA HIS A 126 17.09 -1.85 -4.13
C HIS A 126 18.56 -1.56 -4.45
N LEU A 127 19.06 -0.43 -3.97
CA LEU A 127 20.39 0.06 -4.27
C LEU A 127 21.30 -0.05 -3.04
N SER A 128 22.57 -0.36 -3.30
CA SER A 128 23.60 -0.26 -2.28
C SER A 128 23.89 1.22 -1.96
N ALA A 129 24.52 1.49 -0.81
CA ALA A 129 24.95 2.84 -0.46
C ALA A 129 25.79 3.56 -1.54
N PRO A 130 26.78 2.94 -2.21
CA PRO A 130 27.52 3.59 -3.28
C PRO A 130 26.65 3.89 -4.50
N ASP A 131 25.83 2.94 -4.95
CA ASP A 131 24.95 3.12 -6.12
C ASP A 131 23.93 4.24 -5.90
N LEU A 132 23.37 4.29 -4.70
CA LEU A 132 22.45 5.35 -4.29
C LEU A 132 23.12 6.72 -4.31
N ARG A 133 24.37 6.84 -3.84
CA ARG A 133 25.13 8.08 -3.90
C ARG A 133 25.40 8.51 -5.34
N THR A 134 25.78 7.58 -6.21
CA THR A 134 25.98 7.86 -7.64
C THR A 134 24.69 8.37 -8.28
N LEU A 135 23.57 7.70 -8.01
CA LEU A 135 22.27 8.08 -8.57
C LEU A 135 21.83 9.47 -8.11
N VAL A 136 21.91 9.76 -6.82
CA VAL A 136 21.45 11.02 -6.25
C VAL A 136 22.36 12.19 -6.63
N SER A 137 23.65 11.91 -6.90
CA SER A 137 24.60 12.89 -7.44
C SER A 137 24.38 13.19 -8.93
N SER A 138 23.65 12.33 -9.65
CA SER A 138 23.31 12.56 -11.05
C SER A 138 22.39 13.77 -11.21
N ALA A 139 22.64 14.57 -12.26
CA ALA A 139 21.78 15.68 -12.65
C ALA A 139 20.53 15.21 -13.43
N ASP A 140 20.57 14.01 -14.01
CA ASP A 140 19.57 13.50 -14.96
C ASP A 140 18.36 12.82 -14.31
N GLY A 141 18.13 13.08 -13.02
CA GLY A 141 17.05 12.48 -12.25
C GLY A 141 17.37 11.08 -11.72
N ILE A 142 16.39 10.50 -11.03
CA ILE A 142 16.52 9.22 -10.34
C ILE A 142 16.06 8.08 -11.27
N ASP A 143 16.96 7.60 -12.13
CA ASP A 143 16.73 6.38 -12.94
C ASP A 143 17.74 5.29 -12.59
N ALA A 144 17.30 4.37 -11.72
CA ALA A 144 18.14 3.28 -11.22
C ALA A 144 18.55 2.27 -12.29
N THR A 145 17.84 2.20 -13.44
CA THR A 145 18.14 1.24 -14.51
C THR A 145 19.44 1.55 -15.26
N ARG A 146 19.92 2.80 -15.16
CA ARG A 146 21.14 3.27 -15.82
C ARG A 146 22.42 2.95 -15.05
N LEU A 147 22.30 2.44 -13.82
CA LEU A 147 23.45 2.13 -12.99
C LEU A 147 24.10 0.80 -13.42
N PRO A 148 25.41 0.78 -13.70
CA PRO A 148 26.11 -0.45 -14.06
C PRO A 148 26.10 -1.43 -12.86
N GLY A 149 25.65 -2.66 -13.08
CA GLY A 149 25.62 -3.71 -12.06
C GLY A 149 24.27 -3.93 -11.37
N VAL A 150 23.25 -3.11 -11.67
CA VAL A 150 21.88 -3.36 -11.20
C VAL A 150 21.23 -4.43 -12.07
N GLY A 151 20.91 -5.57 -11.47
CA GLY A 151 20.14 -6.65 -12.09
C GLY A 151 18.70 -6.21 -12.31
N VAL A 152 18.33 -6.01 -13.57
CA VAL A 152 16.97 -5.61 -13.97
C VAL A 152 16.11 -6.85 -14.19
N ARG A 153 14.94 -6.88 -13.55
CA ARG A 153 13.89 -7.86 -13.76
C ARG A 153 12.64 -7.19 -14.31
N GLN A 154 12.03 -7.78 -15.33
CA GLN A 154 10.74 -7.31 -15.82
C GLN A 154 9.62 -7.68 -14.85
N LEU A 155 8.64 -6.80 -14.69
CA LEU A 155 7.48 -7.02 -13.82
C LEU A 155 6.77 -8.36 -14.10
N GLU A 156 6.69 -8.76 -15.37
CA GLU A 156 6.06 -9.99 -15.85
C GLU A 156 6.78 -11.26 -15.40
N GLU A 157 8.05 -11.16 -15.02
CA GLU A 157 8.85 -12.27 -14.49
C GLU A 157 8.60 -12.51 -13.00
N LEU A 158 7.82 -11.65 -12.34
CA LEU A 158 7.39 -11.89 -10.95
C LEU A 158 6.28 -12.95 -10.93
N GLY A 159 6.26 -13.74 -9.85
CA GLY A 159 5.26 -14.81 -9.68
C GLY A 159 3.84 -14.26 -9.74
N HIS A 160 2.94 -14.96 -10.46
CA HIS A 160 1.55 -14.52 -10.61
C HIS A 160 0.64 -14.88 -9.43
N TYR A 161 1.08 -15.79 -8.55
CA TYR A 161 0.26 -16.27 -7.43
C TYR A 161 0.30 -15.31 -6.23
N VAL A 162 -0.88 -14.96 -5.70
CA VAL A 162 -1.06 -14.13 -4.49
C VAL A 162 -1.64 -15.02 -3.39
N PRO A 163 -0.82 -15.47 -2.41
CA PRO A 163 -1.23 -16.41 -1.37
C PRO A 163 -2.45 -15.95 -0.55
N GLU A 164 -2.52 -14.66 -0.22
CA GLU A 164 -3.55 -14.06 0.64
C GLU A 164 -4.94 -14.11 0.00
N LEU A 165 -4.97 -14.08 -1.34
CA LEU A 165 -6.18 -14.16 -2.13
C LEU A 165 -6.43 -15.58 -2.66
N ARG A 166 -5.41 -16.45 -2.63
CA ARG A 166 -5.40 -17.78 -3.28
C ARG A 166 -5.76 -17.67 -4.76
N LEU A 167 -5.26 -16.62 -5.42
CA LEU A 167 -5.55 -16.28 -6.81
C LEU A 167 -4.28 -16.06 -7.61
N THR A 168 -4.34 -16.38 -8.90
CA THR A 168 -3.30 -16.05 -9.87
C THR A 168 -3.70 -14.76 -10.58
N MET A 169 -2.89 -13.70 -10.43
CA MET A 169 -3.12 -12.40 -11.06
C MET A 169 -1.82 -11.75 -11.49
N VAL A 170 -1.87 -11.03 -12.61
CA VAL A 170 -0.70 -10.35 -13.19
C VAL A 170 -0.20 -9.28 -12.21
N PRO A 171 1.10 -9.21 -11.90
CA PRO A 171 1.69 -8.10 -11.13
C PRO A 171 1.47 -6.76 -11.84
N PHE A 172 1.46 -5.67 -11.08
CA PHE A 172 1.28 -4.32 -11.64
C PHE A 172 2.29 -3.36 -11.00
N LEU A 173 2.71 -2.40 -11.80
CA LEU A 173 3.60 -1.31 -11.44
C LEU A 173 3.16 -0.12 -12.28
N VAL A 174 2.24 0.68 -11.76
CA VAL A 174 1.51 1.68 -12.55
C VAL A 174 1.85 3.06 -12.06
N ARG A 175 2.45 3.87 -12.93
CA ARG A 175 2.59 5.30 -12.72
C ARG A 175 1.24 5.98 -12.83
N VAL A 176 1.00 6.95 -11.96
CA VAL A 176 -0.20 7.79 -11.95
C VAL A 176 0.20 9.17 -12.47
N ALA A 177 0.18 9.34 -13.78
CA ALA A 177 0.48 10.60 -14.46
C ALA A 177 -0.74 11.55 -14.47
N ASP A 178 -1.96 11.00 -14.56
CA ASP A 178 -3.19 11.80 -14.66
C ASP A 178 -4.39 11.26 -13.84
N GLN A 179 -5.46 12.05 -13.80
CA GLN A 179 -6.68 11.71 -13.06
C GLN A 179 -7.45 10.51 -13.65
N ASP A 180 -7.28 10.22 -14.94
CA ASP A 180 -7.91 9.07 -15.58
C ASP A 180 -7.20 7.76 -15.19
N GLU A 181 -5.87 7.80 -15.13
CA GLU A 181 -5.02 6.75 -14.57
C GLU A 181 -5.30 6.54 -13.08
N LEU A 182 -5.43 7.60 -12.29
CA LEU A 182 -5.81 7.48 -10.88
C LEU A 182 -7.14 6.73 -10.72
N ARG A 183 -8.14 7.03 -11.57
CA ARG A 183 -9.42 6.30 -11.59
C ARG A 183 -9.27 4.86 -12.06
N ARG A 184 -8.35 4.58 -12.99
CA ARG A 184 -8.03 3.22 -13.46
C ARG A 184 -7.40 2.42 -12.32
N VAL A 185 -6.44 2.98 -11.60
CA VAL A 185 -5.78 2.36 -10.44
C VAL A 185 -6.76 2.18 -9.28
N ASP A 186 -7.66 3.13 -9.00
CA ASP A 186 -8.73 2.97 -8.00
C ASP A 186 -9.60 1.73 -8.28
N ARG A 187 -10.02 1.55 -9.54
CA ARG A 187 -10.78 0.37 -9.99
C ARG A 187 -9.95 -0.90 -9.91
N LEU A 188 -8.69 -0.85 -10.33
CA LEU A 188 -7.77 -1.99 -10.29
C LEU A 188 -7.59 -2.51 -8.86
N LEU A 189 -7.26 -1.61 -7.93
CA LEU A 189 -7.08 -1.98 -6.52
C LEU A 189 -8.36 -2.58 -5.93
N PHE A 190 -9.51 -1.94 -6.16
CA PHE A 190 -10.77 -2.46 -5.64
C PHE A 190 -11.11 -3.83 -6.21
N HIS A 191 -10.92 -4.03 -7.52
CA HIS A 191 -11.17 -5.30 -8.18
C HIS A 191 -10.31 -6.43 -7.59
N ARG A 192 -9.04 -6.14 -7.26
CA ARG A 192 -8.13 -7.10 -6.64
C ARG A 192 -8.51 -7.48 -5.20
N THR A 193 -9.40 -6.74 -4.53
CA THR A 193 -9.84 -7.11 -3.18
C THR A 193 -10.81 -8.29 -3.13
N PHE A 194 -11.38 -8.71 -4.27
CA PHE A 194 -12.35 -9.79 -4.34
C PHE A 194 -11.66 -11.15 -4.45
N LYS A 195 -12.12 -12.12 -3.64
CA LYS A 195 -11.57 -13.49 -3.57
C LYS A 195 -12.08 -14.44 -4.69
N GLY A 196 -12.22 -13.95 -5.92
CA GLY A 196 -12.67 -14.79 -7.05
C GLY A 196 -14.19 -14.78 -7.26
N VAL A 197 -14.77 -15.93 -7.63
CA VAL A 197 -16.16 -16.05 -8.12
C VAL A 197 -17.15 -15.38 -7.17
N ILE A 198 -17.83 -14.35 -7.69
CA ILE A 198 -18.92 -13.64 -7.00
C ILE A 198 -20.25 -14.13 -7.58
N ASP A 199 -21.19 -14.47 -6.70
CA ASP A 199 -22.58 -14.81 -7.09
C ASP A 199 -23.21 -13.68 -7.92
N ALA A 200 -24.22 -14.00 -8.76
CA ALA A 200 -24.88 -13.01 -9.60
C ALA A 200 -25.45 -11.82 -8.79
N VAL A 201 -26.00 -12.09 -7.60
CA VAL A 201 -26.48 -11.06 -6.66
C VAL A 201 -25.32 -10.19 -6.16
N ALA A 202 -24.16 -10.81 -5.91
CA ALA A 202 -22.95 -10.11 -5.50
C ALA A 202 -22.39 -9.24 -6.64
N ARG A 203 -22.50 -9.69 -7.89
CA ARG A 203 -21.99 -8.99 -9.09
C ARG A 203 -22.78 -7.74 -9.44
N TYR A 204 -24.11 -7.79 -9.42
CA TYR A 204 -24.92 -6.70 -9.99
C TYR A 204 -25.39 -5.64 -8.99
N GLY A 205 -25.75 -6.01 -7.76
CA GLY A 205 -26.22 -5.05 -6.76
C GLY A 205 -25.18 -4.78 -5.67
N TYR A 206 -24.69 -5.87 -5.08
CA TYR A 206 -23.83 -5.82 -3.90
C TYR A 206 -22.48 -5.16 -4.16
N TYR A 207 -21.89 -5.40 -5.34
CA TYR A 207 -20.59 -4.86 -5.73
C TYR A 207 -20.53 -3.33 -5.60
N HIS A 208 -21.51 -2.63 -6.20
CA HIS A 208 -21.55 -1.16 -6.20
C HIS A 208 -21.80 -0.60 -4.81
N PHE A 209 -22.68 -1.25 -4.05
CA PHE A 209 -22.99 -0.85 -2.69
C PHE A 209 -21.79 -1.01 -1.75
N VAL A 210 -21.15 -2.19 -1.75
CA VAL A 210 -19.94 -2.43 -0.95
C VAL A 210 -18.83 -1.47 -1.37
N ARG A 211 -18.63 -1.22 -2.67
CA ARG A 211 -17.64 -0.24 -3.12
C ARG A 211 -17.88 1.15 -2.54
N PHE A 212 -19.14 1.59 -2.54
CA PHE A 212 -19.52 2.88 -1.96
C PHE A 212 -19.25 2.91 -0.46
N VAL A 213 -19.71 1.90 0.29
CA VAL A 213 -19.51 1.82 1.75
C VAL A 213 -18.02 1.78 2.08
N THR A 214 -17.25 0.90 1.43
CA THR A 214 -15.80 0.81 1.62
C THR A 214 -15.13 2.14 1.32
N ARG A 215 -15.55 2.89 0.29
CA ARG A 215 -14.96 4.19 -0.05
C ARG A 215 -15.29 5.28 0.96
N VAL A 216 -16.47 5.24 1.55
CA VAL A 216 -16.84 6.16 2.64
C VAL A 216 -16.01 5.83 3.89
N VAL A 217 -15.95 4.56 4.28
CA VAL A 217 -15.23 4.12 5.47
C VAL A 217 -13.72 4.28 5.31
N SER A 218 -13.15 4.09 4.12
CA SER A 218 -11.70 4.24 3.91
C SER A 218 -11.18 5.65 4.14
N ARG A 219 -12.07 6.66 4.10
CA ARG A 219 -11.74 8.06 4.41
C ARG A 219 -11.66 8.33 5.92
N THR A 220 -12.09 7.40 6.76
CA THR A 220 -12.01 7.51 8.22
C THR A 220 -10.84 6.67 8.75
N THR A 221 -10.53 6.87 10.04
CA THR A 221 -9.52 6.10 10.79
C THR A 221 -10.12 4.87 11.48
N VAL A 222 -11.29 4.42 11.05
CA VAL A 222 -11.94 3.22 11.60
C VAL A 222 -11.10 1.99 11.28
N SER A 223 -10.77 1.21 12.31
CA SER A 223 -10.02 -0.03 12.15
C SER A 223 -10.90 -1.13 11.51
N PRO A 224 -10.34 -1.96 10.62
CA PRO A 224 -11.05 -3.14 10.09
C PRO A 224 -11.60 -4.04 11.22
N ASN A 225 -10.82 -4.24 12.29
CA ASN A 225 -11.22 -5.07 13.43
C ASN A 225 -12.49 -4.56 14.14
N LEU A 226 -12.72 -3.24 14.16
CA LEU A 226 -13.97 -2.70 14.71
C LEU A 226 -15.16 -3.11 13.84
N LEU A 227 -15.00 -3.13 12.52
CA LEU A 227 -16.06 -3.57 11.61
C LEU A 227 -16.36 -5.06 11.79
N THR A 228 -15.34 -5.89 12.02
CA THR A 228 -15.50 -7.30 12.37
C THR A 228 -16.24 -7.47 13.70
N LEU A 229 -15.90 -6.68 14.72
CA LEU A 229 -16.61 -6.73 15.99
C LEU A 229 -18.09 -6.33 15.83
N LEU A 230 -18.35 -5.28 15.05
CA LEU A 230 -19.72 -4.84 14.76
C LEU A 230 -20.49 -5.85 13.90
N SER A 231 -19.83 -6.58 13.00
CA SER A 231 -20.47 -7.65 12.23
C SER A 231 -20.93 -8.80 13.12
N ILE A 232 -20.06 -9.22 14.05
CA ILE A 232 -20.36 -10.24 15.07
C ILE A 232 -21.51 -9.77 15.97
N LEU A 233 -21.47 -8.50 16.42
CA LEU A 233 -22.55 -7.94 17.24
C LEU A 233 -23.90 -7.95 16.51
N GLY A 234 -23.91 -7.70 15.20
CA GLY A 234 -25.12 -7.81 14.38
C GLY A 234 -25.76 -9.21 14.44
N ILE A 235 -24.95 -10.26 14.43
CA ILE A 235 -25.45 -11.65 14.57
C ILE A 235 -26.04 -11.85 15.97
N TRP A 236 -25.37 -11.38 17.02
CA TRP A 236 -25.85 -11.48 18.40
C TRP A 236 -27.16 -10.72 18.65
N VAL A 237 -27.42 -9.64 17.91
CA VAL A 237 -28.69 -8.92 17.95
C VAL A 237 -29.77 -9.63 17.12
N ALA A 238 -29.40 -10.21 15.97
CA ALA A 238 -30.36 -10.87 15.09
C ALA A 238 -31.01 -12.10 15.75
N ILE A 239 -30.24 -12.91 16.49
CA ILE A 239 -30.72 -14.14 17.16
C ILE A 239 -31.93 -13.89 18.07
N PRO A 240 -31.87 -12.98 19.08
CA PRO A 240 -33.01 -12.71 19.95
C PRO A 240 -34.18 -12.03 19.21
N CYS A 241 -33.91 -11.22 18.17
CA CYS A 241 -34.98 -10.67 17.33
C CYS A 241 -35.78 -11.79 16.64
N PHE A 242 -35.10 -12.78 16.07
CA PHE A 242 -35.78 -13.94 15.49
C PHE A 242 -36.52 -14.77 16.55
N ALA A 243 -35.91 -15.01 17.71
CA ALA A 243 -36.51 -15.77 18.80
C ALA A 243 -37.79 -15.12 19.37
N THR A 244 -37.86 -13.78 19.37
CA THR A 244 -39.00 -13.00 19.87
C THR A 244 -40.05 -12.68 18.79
N GLY A 245 -39.91 -13.24 17.59
CA GLY A 245 -40.83 -13.01 16.47
C GLY A 245 -40.65 -11.66 15.74
N GLN A 246 -39.62 -10.88 16.08
CA GLN A 246 -39.28 -9.62 15.42
C GLN A 246 -38.45 -9.86 14.14
N ILE A 247 -39.03 -10.57 13.18
CA ILE A 247 -38.33 -11.06 11.98
C ILE A 247 -37.69 -9.92 11.18
N GLY A 248 -38.39 -8.79 11.00
CA GLY A 248 -37.87 -7.66 10.23
C GLY A 248 -36.58 -7.05 10.80
N TRP A 249 -36.50 -6.88 12.12
CA TRP A 249 -35.30 -6.37 12.79
C TRP A 249 -34.16 -7.39 12.79
N GLY A 250 -34.48 -8.68 12.91
CA GLY A 250 -33.50 -9.76 12.78
C GLY A 250 -32.86 -9.78 11.39
N ILE A 251 -33.66 -9.66 10.33
CA ILE A 251 -33.16 -9.58 8.94
C ILE A 251 -32.28 -8.35 8.76
N LEU A 252 -32.72 -7.17 9.19
CA LEU A 252 -31.96 -5.94 9.03
C LEU A 252 -30.60 -6.03 9.74
N SER A 253 -30.58 -6.53 10.98
CA SER A 253 -29.36 -6.66 11.77
C SER A 253 -28.37 -7.66 11.15
N ALA A 254 -28.85 -8.84 10.74
CA ALA A 254 -28.04 -9.83 10.05
C ALA A 254 -27.48 -9.29 8.72
N TRP A 255 -28.29 -8.54 7.96
CA TRP A 255 -27.87 -7.95 6.69
C TRP A 255 -26.77 -6.90 6.87
N ILE A 256 -26.90 -6.03 7.89
CA ILE A 256 -25.83 -5.10 8.28
C ILE A 256 -24.56 -5.86 8.64
N GLY A 257 -24.67 -6.94 9.43
CA GLY A 257 -23.52 -7.77 9.81
C GLY A 257 -22.76 -8.32 8.59
N VAL A 258 -23.48 -8.90 7.62
CA VAL A 258 -22.89 -9.43 6.38
C VAL A 258 -22.20 -8.33 5.56
N ILE A 259 -22.75 -7.12 5.51
CA ILE A 259 -22.11 -5.98 4.83
C ILE A 259 -20.81 -5.60 5.51
N LEU A 260 -20.80 -5.49 6.85
CA LEU A 260 -19.62 -5.07 7.61
C LEU A 260 -18.47 -6.07 7.48
N ASP A 261 -18.78 -7.37 7.55
CA ASP A 261 -17.82 -8.46 7.29
C ASP A 261 -17.25 -8.41 5.86
N SER A 262 -18.06 -8.04 4.88
CA SER A 262 -17.54 -7.84 3.52
C SER A 262 -16.66 -6.59 3.37
N VAL A 263 -16.89 -5.55 4.17
CA VAL A 263 -16.17 -4.28 4.08
C VAL A 263 -14.84 -4.37 4.82
N ASP A 264 -14.74 -5.12 5.93
CA ASP A 264 -13.54 -5.17 6.77
C ASP A 264 -12.29 -5.65 6.01
N GLY A 265 -12.37 -6.77 5.29
CA GLY A 265 -11.25 -7.38 4.60
C GLY A 265 -10.86 -6.60 3.34
N LYS A 266 -11.84 -5.92 2.71
CA LYS A 266 -11.57 -5.00 1.60
C LYS A 266 -10.89 -3.73 2.10
N LEU A 267 -11.36 -3.19 3.22
CA LEU A 267 -10.79 -2.02 3.86
C LEU A 267 -9.35 -2.30 4.28
N ALA A 268 -9.07 -3.41 4.98
CA ALA A 268 -7.73 -3.79 5.41
C ALA A 268 -6.72 -3.84 4.25
N ARG A 269 -7.10 -4.45 3.11
CA ARG A 269 -6.25 -4.51 1.91
C ARG A 269 -6.08 -3.14 1.25
N LEU A 270 -7.15 -2.35 1.15
CA LEU A 270 -7.11 -1.04 0.49
C LEU A 270 -6.42 0.02 1.33
N THR A 271 -6.40 -0.08 2.64
CA THR A 271 -5.71 0.87 3.53
C THR A 271 -4.41 0.32 4.11
N VAL A 272 -3.94 -0.83 3.63
CA VAL A 272 -2.70 -1.47 4.08
C VAL A 272 -2.67 -1.61 5.62
N ASN A 273 -3.84 -1.89 6.21
CA ASN A 273 -4.05 -2.05 7.66
C ASN A 273 -4.06 -3.53 8.06
N LEU A 274 -3.33 -4.38 7.34
CA LEU A 274 -3.18 -5.78 7.70
C LEU A 274 -2.24 -5.83 8.92
N SER A 275 -2.82 -5.77 10.11
CA SER A 275 -2.14 -6.12 11.35
C SER A 275 -2.03 -7.64 11.40
N ASP A 276 -0.81 -8.17 11.39
CA ASP A 276 -0.50 -9.60 11.56
C ASP A 276 -0.92 -10.17 12.93
N ALA A 277 -1.57 -9.38 13.79
CA ALA A 277 -2.03 -9.80 15.10
C ALA A 277 -3.05 -10.95 15.08
N MET A 278 -3.71 -11.22 13.95
CA MET A 278 -4.62 -12.38 13.83
C MET A 278 -3.91 -13.67 13.43
N GLY A 279 -2.70 -13.60 12.86
CA GLY A 279 -1.91 -14.78 12.48
C GLY A 279 -1.19 -15.46 13.64
N SER A 280 -1.11 -14.81 14.80
CA SER A 280 -0.52 -15.38 16.02
C SER A 280 -1.54 -16.08 16.93
N LEU A 281 -2.79 -16.18 16.50
CA LEU A 281 -3.88 -16.88 17.22
C LEU A 281 -4.34 -18.18 16.53
N GLU A 282 -3.73 -18.55 15.39
CA GLU A 282 -3.76 -19.89 14.80
C GLU A 282 -2.43 -20.61 15.02
#